data_AF-A0AA39JRD7-F1
#
_entry.id   AF-A0AA39JRD7-F1
#
_cell.length_a   1.000
_cell.length_b   1.000
_cell.length_c   1.000
_cell.angle_alpha   90.00
_cell.angle_beta   90.00
_cell.angle_gamma   90.00
#
_symmetry.space_group_name_H-M   'P 1'
#
loop_
_entity.id
_entity.type
_entity.pdbx_description
1 polymer ?
#
loop_
_entity_poly.entity_id
_entity_poly.type
_entity_poly.pdbx_seq_one_letter_code
_entity_poly.pdbx_strand_id
1 'polypeptide(L)'
;MLTSLIALSLVLSGFASPILKYGTILDDILPIRSFTVTKDGETVPFIGIKLTVSLEDIDDSAFAVIPPGQSVTVNHMISTLFDFASAGPGTFTFAPVMSIQTASPKARLTDAASLDHVSVSSSSMDVHISRDLKKRDLPILGAHAVDILHGADICFSYTEATSLSSIASSYISTKGANSLYTTYYGATSTSTIRGVFNNIASESSRSRTLSCTDTFRACSSGVIAYTIYFCSLFFSEVPSTNLCCGTTLTYATSGTDDVIYGCASDQALSDANQRINADNYNVYQNTQC
;
A
#
# COMPACT_ATOMS: atom_id res chain seq x y z
N MET A 1 14.92 -6.29 25.24
CA MET A 1 14.74 -6.00 23.81
C MET A 1 13.50 -6.74 23.38
N LEU A 2 12.40 -6.02 23.14
CA LEU A 2 11.21 -6.64 22.59
C LEU A 2 11.42 -6.82 21.07
N THR A 3 12.16 -7.85 20.68
CA THR A 3 12.07 -8.39 19.32
C THR A 3 10.75 -9.13 19.23
N SER A 4 9.65 -8.40 19.01
CA SER A 4 8.35 -9.02 18.77
C SER A 4 8.36 -9.63 17.37
N LEU A 5 8.89 -10.85 17.29
CA LEU A 5 8.77 -11.73 16.15
C LEU A 5 7.36 -12.35 16.22
N ILE A 6 6.49 -12.02 15.28
CA ILE A 6 5.23 -12.76 15.13
C ILE A 6 5.43 -13.78 14.03
N ALA A 7 5.30 -15.06 14.41
CA ALA A 7 5.26 -16.17 13.48
C ALA A 7 3.80 -16.46 13.13
N LEU A 8 3.46 -16.46 11.85
CA LEU A 8 2.14 -16.87 11.39
C LEU A 8 2.25 -18.07 10.46
N SER A 9 1.39 -19.07 10.64
CA SER A 9 1.28 -20.21 9.73
C SER A 9 0.02 -20.11 8.88
N LEU A 10 0.18 -19.99 7.57
CA LEU A 10 -0.92 -20.03 6.61
C LEU A 10 -1.05 -21.44 6.03
N VAL A 11 -2.25 -22.03 6.08
CA VAL A 11 -2.58 -23.33 5.48
C VAL A 11 -3.62 -23.15 4.39
N LEU A 12 -3.32 -23.61 3.18
CA LEU A 12 -4.31 -23.72 2.11
C LEU A 12 -4.85 -25.14 2.04
N SER A 13 -6.15 -25.30 2.25
CA SER A 13 -6.87 -26.57 2.12
C SER A 13 -7.30 -26.88 0.68
N GLY A 14 -6.99 -26.00 -0.27
CA GLY A 14 -7.36 -26.09 -1.69
C GLY A 14 -6.16 -26.32 -2.63
N PHE A 15 -6.31 -25.98 -3.91
CA PHE A 15 -5.23 -26.08 -4.90
C PHE A 15 -4.13 -25.04 -4.65
N ALA A 16 -2.91 -25.34 -5.07
CA ALA A 16 -1.81 -24.36 -5.07
C ALA A 16 -2.12 -23.25 -6.09
N SER A 17 -2.27 -22.04 -5.59
CA SER A 17 -2.35 -20.82 -6.40
C SER A 17 -1.24 -19.85 -5.99
N PRO A 18 -0.62 -19.12 -6.92
CA PRO A 18 0.26 -18.01 -6.58
C PRO A 18 -0.51 -16.95 -5.81
N ILE A 19 0.05 -16.54 -4.67
CA ILE A 19 -0.48 -15.52 -3.79
C ILE A 19 0.42 -14.29 -3.86
N LEU A 20 -0.13 -13.12 -4.17
CA LEU A 20 0.61 -11.87 -4.12
C LEU A 20 1.05 -11.60 -2.67
N LYS A 21 2.35 -11.38 -2.45
CA LYS A 21 2.90 -11.14 -1.11
C LYS A 21 2.62 -9.72 -0.61
N TYR A 22 2.69 -8.72 -1.51
CA TYR A 22 2.53 -7.31 -1.16
C TYR A 22 1.19 -7.05 -0.46
N GLY A 23 1.24 -6.27 0.62
CA GLY A 23 0.08 -5.97 1.47
C GLY A 23 -0.41 -7.14 2.33
N THR A 24 0.35 -8.24 2.45
CA THR A 24 -0.07 -9.43 3.20
C THR A 24 0.93 -9.87 4.26
N ILE A 25 0.55 -10.90 5.03
CA ILE A 25 1.43 -11.59 5.97
C ILE A 25 2.56 -12.41 5.31
N LEU A 26 2.50 -12.64 4.00
CA LEU A 26 3.48 -13.48 3.30
C LEU A 26 4.71 -12.70 2.82
N ASP A 27 4.71 -11.37 2.93
CA ASP A 27 5.90 -10.55 2.66
C ASP A 27 6.83 -10.56 3.87
N ASP A 28 7.91 -11.32 3.80
CA ASP A 28 8.89 -11.46 4.86
C ASP A 28 10.13 -10.56 4.66
N ILE A 29 10.12 -9.73 3.61
CA ILE A 29 11.27 -8.95 3.17
C ILE A 29 11.00 -7.46 3.40
N LEU A 30 9.84 -6.96 2.97
CA LEU A 30 9.55 -5.54 2.98
C LEU A 30 8.92 -5.09 4.30
N PRO A 31 9.26 -3.90 4.82
CA PRO A 31 8.67 -3.34 6.04
C PRO A 31 7.27 -2.77 5.80
N ILE A 32 6.38 -3.58 5.22
CA ILE A 32 5.01 -3.22 4.84
C ILE A 32 3.99 -3.62 5.93
N ARG A 33 2.72 -3.26 5.74
CA ARG A 33 1.68 -3.55 6.73
C ARG A 33 1.19 -5.00 6.60
N SER A 34 1.75 -5.88 7.41
CA SER A 34 1.29 -7.27 7.52
C SER A 34 0.29 -7.52 8.66
N PHE A 35 0.07 -6.52 9.53
CA PHE A 35 -0.87 -6.58 10.65
C PHE A 35 -1.67 -5.30 10.79
N THR A 36 -2.90 -5.42 11.28
CA THR A 36 -3.63 -4.33 11.93
C THR A 36 -3.36 -4.44 13.43
N VAL A 37 -2.82 -3.38 14.02
CA VAL A 37 -2.51 -3.32 15.44
C VAL A 37 -3.45 -2.34 16.12
N THR A 38 -4.12 -2.77 17.18
CA THR A 38 -5.02 -1.91 17.96
C THR A 38 -4.68 -1.95 19.44
N LYS A 39 -5.08 -0.90 20.15
CA LYS A 39 -5.04 -0.81 21.61
C LYS A 39 -6.30 -0.08 22.06
N ASP A 40 -7.03 -0.67 23.00
CA ASP A 40 -8.26 -0.09 23.56
C ASP A 40 -9.31 0.28 22.47
N GLY A 41 -9.32 -0.49 21.36
CA GLY A 41 -10.19 -0.26 20.21
C GLY A 41 -9.65 0.72 19.16
N GLU A 42 -8.58 1.45 19.47
CA GLU A 42 -7.96 2.43 18.57
C GLU A 42 -6.81 1.82 17.77
N THR A 43 -6.68 2.19 16.50
CA THR A 43 -5.58 1.73 15.64
C THR A 43 -4.25 2.38 16.04
N VAL A 44 -3.22 1.57 16.24
CA VAL A 44 -1.85 2.05 16.41
C VAL A 44 -1.32 2.47 15.04
N PRO A 45 -0.79 3.69 14.88
CA PRO A 45 -0.32 4.17 13.58
C PRO A 45 0.79 3.27 13.01
N PHE A 46 0.61 2.83 11.76
CA PHE A 46 1.65 2.20 10.98
C PHE A 46 2.62 3.24 10.44
N ILE A 47 3.91 2.99 10.58
CA ILE A 47 5.02 3.88 10.19
C ILE A 47 6.02 3.20 9.24
N GLY A 48 5.70 1.99 8.76
CA GLY A 48 6.46 1.30 7.72
C GLY A 48 6.29 1.91 6.33
N ILE A 49 6.69 1.18 5.30
CA ILE A 49 6.55 1.63 3.91
C ILE A 49 5.21 1.21 3.31
N LYS A 50 4.72 2.02 2.37
CA LYS A 50 3.51 1.77 1.56
C LYS A 50 3.92 1.75 0.10
N LEU A 51 3.44 0.78 -0.65
CA LEU A 51 3.90 0.49 -2.01
C LEU A 51 2.89 0.98 -3.05
N THR A 52 3.41 1.48 -4.17
CA THR A 52 2.69 1.63 -5.42
C THR A 52 3.23 0.60 -6.39
N VAL A 53 2.36 -0.24 -6.97
CA VAL A 53 2.76 -1.44 -7.73
C VAL A 53 2.06 -1.44 -9.09
N SER A 54 2.81 -1.68 -10.17
CA SER A 54 2.27 -2.11 -11.46
C SER A 54 2.09 -3.61 -11.40
N LEU A 55 0.84 -4.09 -11.45
CA LEU A 55 0.56 -5.52 -11.54
C LEU A 55 0.90 -6.10 -12.92
N GLU A 56 1.14 -5.28 -13.94
CA GLU A 56 1.53 -5.77 -15.27
C GLU A 56 3.03 -6.12 -15.32
N ASP A 57 3.83 -5.47 -14.47
CA ASP A 57 5.30 -5.60 -14.42
C ASP A 57 5.81 -6.40 -13.21
N ILE A 58 4.91 -7.09 -12.49
CA ILE A 58 5.33 -8.05 -11.45
C ILE A 58 5.80 -9.37 -12.07
N ASP A 59 6.82 -9.96 -11.45
CA ASP A 59 7.33 -11.28 -11.77
C ASP A 59 7.02 -12.29 -10.64
N ASP A 60 7.43 -13.55 -10.84
CA ASP A 60 7.20 -14.65 -9.91
C ASP A 60 7.70 -14.37 -8.49
N SER A 61 8.70 -13.50 -8.31
CA SER A 61 9.25 -13.16 -7.00
C SER A 61 8.29 -12.34 -6.13
N ALA A 62 7.26 -11.70 -6.71
CA ALA A 62 6.18 -11.05 -5.96
C ALA A 62 5.17 -12.05 -5.38
N PHE A 63 5.22 -13.32 -5.80
CA PHE A 63 4.27 -14.34 -5.39
C PHE A 63 4.85 -15.36 -4.42
N ALA A 64 4.00 -15.85 -3.52
CA ALA A 64 4.24 -17.04 -2.71
C ALA A 64 3.35 -18.17 -3.22
N VAL A 65 3.86 -19.40 -3.26
CA VAL A 65 3.07 -20.60 -3.58
C VAL A 65 3.07 -21.53 -2.38
N ILE A 66 1.89 -21.84 -1.86
CA ILE A 66 1.71 -22.78 -0.76
C ILE A 66 1.07 -24.06 -1.32
N PRO A 67 1.77 -25.21 -1.32
CA PRO A 67 1.19 -26.44 -1.81
C PRO A 67 -0.04 -26.88 -0.99
N PRO A 68 -0.99 -27.63 -1.59
CA PRO A 68 -2.16 -28.14 -0.88
C PRO A 68 -1.77 -28.89 0.39
N GLY A 69 -2.39 -28.53 1.52
CA GLY A 69 -2.14 -29.16 2.82
C GLY A 69 -0.78 -28.85 3.45
N GLN A 70 0.02 -27.97 2.84
CA GLN A 70 1.25 -27.44 3.44
C GLN A 70 0.98 -26.13 4.17
N SER A 71 1.92 -25.79 5.06
CA SER A 71 1.93 -24.52 5.77
C SER A 71 3.20 -23.74 5.46
N VAL A 72 3.08 -22.43 5.32
CA VAL A 72 4.24 -21.51 5.33
C VAL A 72 4.24 -20.74 6.64
N THR A 73 5.41 -20.67 7.28
CA THR A 73 5.62 -19.86 8.47
C THR A 73 6.49 -18.65 8.11
N VAL A 74 5.96 -17.45 8.36
CA VAL A 74 6.67 -16.18 8.14
C VAL A 74 6.88 -15.46 9.46
N ASN A 75 8.05 -14.83 9.61
CA ASN A 75 8.47 -14.11 10.79
C ASN A 75 8.50 -12.60 10.54
N HIS A 76 7.74 -11.84 11.32
CA HIS A 76 7.63 -10.38 11.16
C HIS A 76 8.26 -9.62 12.32
N MET A 77 9.10 -8.63 12.03
CA MET A 77 9.59 -7.67 13.02
C MET A 77 8.68 -6.44 13.06
N ILE A 78 7.75 -6.41 14.02
CA ILE A 78 6.70 -5.39 14.05
C ILE A 78 7.10 -4.12 14.82
N SER A 79 8.09 -4.24 15.71
CA SER A 79 8.48 -3.20 16.68
C SER A 79 8.99 -1.89 16.05
N THR A 80 9.35 -1.90 14.77
CA THR A 80 9.80 -0.76 13.96
C THR A 80 8.72 -0.25 13.00
N LEU A 81 7.62 -1.00 12.86
CA LEU A 81 6.56 -0.75 11.87
C LEU A 81 5.37 0.03 12.43
N PHE A 82 5.26 0.16 13.76
CA PHE A 82 4.14 0.84 14.42
C PHE A 82 4.61 1.80 15.49
N ASP A 83 3.88 2.90 15.67
CA ASP A 83 4.17 3.91 16.68
C ASP A 83 3.63 3.52 18.07
N PHE A 84 4.28 2.52 18.66
CA PHE A 84 4.02 2.08 20.03
C PHE A 84 4.36 3.15 21.07
N ALA A 85 5.24 4.10 20.74
CA ALA A 85 5.68 5.16 21.64
C ALA A 85 4.51 6.09 21.98
N SER A 86 3.79 6.54 20.95
CA SER A 86 2.62 7.40 21.10
C SER A 86 1.43 6.65 21.73
N ALA A 87 1.29 5.35 21.45
CA ALA A 87 0.21 4.54 22.02
C ALA A 87 0.38 4.23 23.53
N GLY A 88 1.62 4.22 24.03
CA GLY A 88 1.94 3.95 25.45
C GLY A 88 1.72 2.49 25.89
N PRO A 89 2.12 2.11 27.12
CA PRO A 89 2.08 0.72 27.57
C PRO A 89 0.65 0.21 27.72
N GLY A 90 0.45 -1.10 27.50
CA GLY A 90 -0.87 -1.72 27.55
C GLY A 90 -0.93 -3.03 26.78
N THR A 91 -2.16 -3.52 26.57
CA THR A 91 -2.41 -4.70 25.75
C THR A 91 -2.72 -4.29 24.33
N PHE A 92 -1.97 -4.84 23.39
CA PHE A 92 -2.11 -4.60 21.96
C PHE A 92 -2.66 -5.85 21.29
N THR A 93 -3.66 -5.68 20.41
CA THR A 93 -4.20 -6.74 19.59
C THR A 93 -3.57 -6.68 18.20
N PHE A 94 -2.98 -7.79 17.76
CA PHE A 94 -2.36 -7.96 16.45
C PHE A 94 -3.25 -8.85 15.61
N ALA A 95 -3.89 -8.29 14.59
CA ALA A 95 -4.70 -9.03 13.62
C ALA A 95 -3.94 -9.11 12.30
N PRO A 96 -3.64 -10.31 11.76
CA PRO A 96 -2.98 -10.44 10.47
C PRO A 96 -3.80 -9.83 9.32
N VAL A 97 -3.13 -9.20 8.36
CA VAL A 97 -3.78 -8.77 7.11
C VAL A 97 -3.93 -9.98 6.19
N MET A 98 -5.18 -10.42 6.02
CA MET A 98 -5.56 -11.62 5.25
C MET A 98 -6.42 -11.28 4.03
N SER A 99 -6.32 -10.04 3.54
CA SER A 99 -6.85 -9.61 2.25
C SER A 99 -5.88 -10.09 1.18
N ILE A 100 -6.10 -11.29 0.66
CA ILE A 100 -5.13 -11.96 -0.21
C ILE A 100 -5.59 -11.88 -1.66
N GLN A 101 -4.65 -11.57 -2.57
CA GLN A 101 -4.88 -11.61 -4.00
C GLN A 101 -4.20 -12.85 -4.59
N THR A 102 -4.93 -13.65 -5.35
CA THR A 102 -4.44 -14.90 -5.94
C THR A 102 -4.53 -14.88 -7.46
N ALA A 103 -3.48 -15.35 -8.13
CA ALA A 103 -3.52 -15.56 -9.57
C ALA A 103 -4.16 -16.92 -9.89
N SER A 104 -4.97 -16.98 -10.94
CA SER A 104 -5.54 -18.26 -11.37
C SER A 104 -4.43 -19.19 -11.90
N PRO A 105 -4.44 -20.50 -11.62
CA PRO A 105 -3.44 -21.43 -12.15
C PRO A 105 -3.39 -21.53 -13.69
N LYS A 106 -4.43 -21.06 -14.38
CA LYS A 106 -4.55 -21.06 -15.86
C LYS A 106 -4.15 -19.74 -16.51
N ALA A 107 -4.13 -18.65 -15.75
CA ALA A 107 -3.48 -17.43 -16.16
C ALA A 107 -2.00 -17.62 -15.85
N ARG A 108 -1.20 -17.94 -16.86
CA ARG A 108 0.22 -17.54 -16.80
C ARG A 108 0.23 -16.06 -16.42
N LEU A 109 1.25 -15.62 -15.68
CA LEU A 109 1.40 -14.28 -15.11
C LEU A 109 1.43 -13.12 -16.11
N THR A 110 0.92 -13.32 -17.32
CA THR A 110 0.72 -12.32 -18.37
C THR A 110 -0.50 -11.43 -18.09
N ASP A 111 -1.41 -11.82 -17.19
CA ASP A 111 -2.58 -11.01 -16.77
C ASP A 111 -2.67 -10.95 -15.22
N ALA A 112 -1.60 -10.49 -14.57
CA ALA A 112 -1.69 -10.17 -13.13
C ALA A 112 -2.68 -9.01 -12.84
N ALA A 113 -3.27 -8.39 -13.86
CA ALA A 113 -4.44 -7.53 -13.75
C ALA A 113 -5.73 -8.27 -13.32
N SER A 114 -5.80 -9.60 -13.42
CA SER A 114 -6.97 -10.41 -13.03
C SER A 114 -6.71 -11.26 -11.78
N LEU A 115 -6.31 -10.63 -10.67
CA LEU A 115 -6.18 -11.34 -9.39
C LEU A 115 -7.55 -11.51 -8.73
N ASP A 116 -7.80 -12.73 -8.24
CA ASP A 116 -8.97 -13.02 -7.41
C ASP A 116 -8.73 -12.55 -5.97
N HIS A 117 -9.72 -11.89 -5.38
CA HIS A 117 -9.68 -11.52 -3.96
C HIS A 117 -10.22 -12.64 -3.08
N VAL A 118 -9.41 -13.03 -2.09
CA VAL A 118 -9.74 -14.08 -1.12
C VAL A 118 -9.53 -13.55 0.28
N SER A 119 -10.60 -13.57 1.08
CA SER A 119 -10.51 -13.32 2.52
C SER A 119 -10.28 -14.63 3.26
N VAL A 120 -9.15 -14.72 3.97
CA VAL A 120 -8.81 -15.91 4.76
C VAL A 120 -9.08 -15.66 6.25
N SER A 121 -9.68 -16.63 6.93
CA SER A 121 -9.89 -16.54 8.37
C SER A 121 -8.54 -16.55 9.11
N SER A 122 -8.42 -15.65 10.09
CA SER A 122 -7.27 -15.61 11.00
C SER A 122 -7.72 -15.29 12.41
N SER A 123 -6.90 -15.69 13.38
CA SER A 123 -7.03 -15.30 14.78
C SER A 123 -6.13 -14.11 15.06
N SER A 124 -6.62 -13.12 15.80
CA SER A 124 -5.78 -12.09 16.38
C SER A 124 -5.04 -12.62 17.62
N MET A 125 -3.97 -11.92 18.00
CA MET A 125 -3.19 -12.20 19.20
C MET A 125 -3.09 -10.96 20.08
N ASP A 126 -3.32 -11.11 21.38
CA ASP A 126 -3.12 -10.05 22.35
C ASP A 126 -1.75 -10.16 23.01
N VAL A 127 -1.02 -9.04 23.06
CA VAL A 127 0.31 -8.96 23.67
C VAL A 127 0.36 -7.78 24.62
N HIS A 128 0.69 -8.05 25.88
CA HIS A 128 0.89 -7.00 26.88
C HIS A 128 2.33 -6.46 26.82
N ILE A 129 2.46 -5.15 26.56
CA ILE A 129 3.74 -4.46 26.47
C ILE A 129 3.81 -3.40 27.57
N SER A 130 4.66 -3.63 28.58
CA SER A 130 4.78 -2.76 29.76
C SER A 130 6.01 -1.84 29.74
N ARG A 131 6.99 -2.08 28.86
CA ARG A 131 8.26 -1.35 28.76
C ARG A 131 8.79 -1.36 27.32
N ASP A 132 9.79 -0.51 27.03
CA ASP A 132 10.55 -0.49 25.77
C ASP A 132 9.72 -0.15 24.50
N LEU A 133 8.91 0.89 24.63
CA LEU A 133 8.09 1.48 23.56
C LEU A 133 8.81 2.59 22.81
N LYS A 134 10.13 2.74 23.00
CA LYS A 134 10.88 3.79 22.31
C LYS A 134 10.71 3.59 20.80
N LYS A 135 10.44 4.69 20.11
CA LYS A 135 10.39 4.69 18.64
C LYS A 135 11.70 4.12 18.11
N ARG A 136 11.59 3.16 17.20
CA ARG A 136 12.73 2.55 16.50
C ARG A 136 12.64 2.98 15.05
N ASP A 137 13.76 3.41 14.49
CA ASP A 137 13.83 3.71 13.07
C ASP A 137 13.83 2.41 12.27
N LEU A 138 13.24 2.46 11.07
CA LEU A 138 13.34 1.35 10.12
C LEU A 138 14.81 1.14 9.76
N PRO A 139 15.34 -0.08 9.86
CA PRO A 139 16.72 -0.34 9.49
C PRO A 139 16.90 -0.04 7.99
N ILE A 140 17.84 0.85 7.69
CA ILE A 140 18.27 1.10 6.31
C ILE A 140 19.03 -0.14 5.84
N LEU A 141 18.50 -0.84 4.83
CA LEU A 141 19.05 -2.10 4.32
C LEU A 141 20.19 -1.89 3.30
N GLY A 142 20.62 -0.63 3.14
CA GLY A 142 21.62 -0.17 2.19
C GLY A 142 20.97 0.61 1.06
N ALA A 143 21.51 1.79 0.76
CA ALA A 143 21.10 2.58 -0.38
C ALA A 143 21.63 1.93 -1.66
N HIS A 144 20.75 1.48 -2.55
CA HIS A 144 21.13 1.38 -3.96
C HIS A 144 21.12 2.80 -4.53
N ALA A 145 22.24 3.22 -5.11
CA ALA A 145 22.27 4.47 -5.85
C ALA A 145 21.45 4.28 -7.13
N VAL A 146 20.25 4.85 -7.15
CA VAL A 146 19.45 4.97 -8.38
C VAL A 146 19.40 6.44 -8.78
N ASP A 147 19.46 6.60 -10.10
CA ASP A 147 19.95 7.71 -10.88
C ASP A 147 19.46 9.12 -10.46
N ILE A 148 20.41 10.00 -10.14
CA ILE A 148 20.21 11.42 -9.78
C ILE A 148 19.71 12.23 -10.98
N LEU A 149 19.82 11.70 -12.21
CA LEU A 149 19.43 12.39 -13.44
C LEU A 149 17.92 12.64 -13.58
N HIS A 150 17.06 11.95 -12.83
CA HIS A 150 15.61 12.04 -12.96
C HIS A 150 14.93 13.09 -12.06
N GLY A 151 15.71 13.99 -11.43
CA GLY A 151 15.14 15.01 -10.54
C GLY A 151 14.10 15.92 -11.21
N ALA A 152 14.24 16.19 -12.52
CA ALA A 152 13.26 16.96 -13.29
C ALA A 152 11.94 16.20 -13.47
N ASP A 153 12.00 14.89 -13.76
CA ASP A 153 10.80 14.06 -13.95
C ASP A 153 9.97 14.03 -12.67
N ILE A 154 10.60 13.82 -11.51
CA ILE A 154 9.92 13.89 -10.21
C ILE A 154 9.23 15.24 -9.99
N CYS A 155 9.88 16.36 -10.34
CA CYS A 155 9.26 17.68 -10.22
C CYS A 155 8.05 17.85 -11.15
N PHE A 156 8.12 17.33 -12.39
CA PHE A 156 6.99 17.36 -13.32
C PHE A 156 5.84 16.50 -12.81
N SER A 157 6.10 15.27 -12.36
CA SER A 157 5.08 14.37 -11.86
C SER A 157 4.42 14.87 -10.57
N TYR A 158 5.19 15.52 -9.68
CA TYR A 158 4.64 16.21 -8.53
C TYR A 158 3.66 17.32 -8.96
N THR A 159 4.07 18.17 -9.90
CA THR A 159 3.23 19.26 -10.42
C THR A 159 1.96 18.71 -11.08
N GLU A 160 2.10 17.68 -11.89
CA GLU A 160 0.99 16.98 -12.55
C GLU A 160 0.00 16.40 -11.52
N ALA A 161 0.50 15.71 -10.48
CA ALA A 161 -0.35 15.13 -9.44
C ALA A 161 -1.19 16.18 -8.70
N THR A 162 -0.61 17.36 -8.39
CA THR A 162 -1.38 18.46 -7.79
C THR A 162 -2.46 19.00 -8.74
N SER A 163 -2.16 19.09 -10.04
CA SER A 163 -3.09 19.55 -11.08
C SER A 163 -4.24 18.55 -11.29
N LEU A 164 -3.94 17.27 -11.47
CA LEU A 164 -4.93 16.20 -11.62
C LEU A 164 -5.83 16.08 -10.38
N SER A 165 -5.27 16.25 -9.19
CA SER A 165 -6.05 16.27 -7.94
C SER A 165 -7.03 17.45 -7.88
N SER A 166 -6.61 18.63 -8.35
CA SER A 166 -7.49 19.79 -8.47
C SER A 166 -8.63 19.53 -9.47
N ILE A 167 -8.31 18.93 -10.62
CA ILE A 167 -9.31 18.54 -11.63
C ILE A 167 -10.30 17.53 -11.06
N ALA A 168 -9.82 16.47 -10.39
CA ALA A 168 -10.67 15.45 -9.77
C ALA A 168 -11.59 16.04 -8.69
N SER A 169 -11.06 16.90 -7.81
CA SER A 169 -11.87 17.59 -6.79
C SER A 169 -12.96 18.48 -7.41
N SER A 170 -12.62 19.21 -8.49
CA SER A 170 -13.57 20.06 -9.21
C SER A 170 -14.63 19.24 -9.94
N TYR A 171 -14.23 18.13 -10.55
CA TYR A 171 -15.14 17.18 -11.18
C TYR A 171 -16.16 16.64 -10.18
N ILE A 172 -15.72 16.14 -9.02
CA ILE A 172 -16.61 15.64 -7.97
C ILE A 172 -17.52 16.77 -7.45
N SER A 173 -16.99 17.99 -7.29
CA SER A 173 -17.80 19.14 -6.87
C SER A 173 -18.93 19.46 -7.85
N THR A 174 -18.70 19.25 -9.13
CA THR A 174 -19.64 19.60 -10.21
C THR A 174 -20.62 18.46 -10.51
N LYS A 175 -20.14 17.22 -10.50
CA LYS A 175 -20.90 16.03 -10.90
C LYS A 175 -21.53 15.29 -9.72
N GLY A 176 -21.08 15.55 -8.50
CA GLY A 176 -21.54 14.84 -7.30
C GLY A 176 -21.17 13.35 -7.34
N ALA A 177 -21.95 12.53 -6.64
CA ALA A 177 -21.81 11.07 -6.62
C ALA A 177 -22.41 10.45 -7.90
N ASN A 178 -21.83 10.75 -9.06
CA ASN A 178 -22.20 10.14 -10.33
C ASN A 178 -21.70 8.69 -10.43
N SER A 179 -22.02 7.99 -11.54
CA SER A 179 -21.64 6.59 -11.73
C SER A 179 -20.15 6.35 -11.54
N LEU A 180 -19.29 7.18 -12.13
CA LEU A 180 -17.85 7.08 -11.97
C LEU A 180 -17.42 7.21 -10.49
N TYR A 181 -17.98 8.19 -9.77
CA TYR A 181 -17.71 8.33 -8.33
C TYR A 181 -18.14 7.09 -7.53
N THR A 182 -19.35 6.60 -7.76
CA THR A 182 -19.87 5.44 -7.02
C THR A 182 -19.10 4.15 -7.31
N THR A 183 -18.48 4.04 -8.49
CA THR A 183 -17.60 2.92 -8.85
C THR A 183 -16.35 2.86 -7.97
N TYR A 184 -15.76 4.02 -7.63
CA TYR A 184 -14.50 4.07 -6.89
C TYR A 184 -14.64 4.40 -5.40
N TYR A 185 -15.76 4.96 -4.95
CA TYR A 185 -15.94 5.42 -3.57
C TYR A 185 -17.30 5.06 -2.94
N GLY A 186 -18.16 4.34 -3.68
CA GLY A 186 -19.45 3.88 -3.19
C GLY A 186 -20.33 5.02 -2.69
N ALA A 187 -20.91 4.84 -1.50
CA ALA A 187 -21.75 5.84 -0.84
C ALA A 187 -20.96 6.80 0.08
N THR A 188 -19.62 6.79 0.04
CA THR A 188 -18.81 7.75 0.80
C THR A 188 -19.18 9.18 0.43
N SER A 189 -19.26 10.09 1.42
CA SER A 189 -19.55 11.50 1.16
C SER A 189 -18.55 12.11 0.19
N THR A 190 -19.04 12.83 -0.82
CA THR A 190 -18.21 13.56 -1.80
C THR A 190 -17.31 14.59 -1.14
N SER A 191 -17.72 15.18 -0.01
CA SER A 191 -16.88 16.10 0.76
C SER A 191 -15.64 15.41 1.35
N THR A 192 -15.75 14.15 1.77
CA THR A 192 -14.65 13.36 2.32
C THR A 192 -13.59 13.10 1.26
N ILE A 193 -14.00 12.58 0.10
CA ILE A 193 -13.10 12.26 -1.00
C ILE A 193 -12.47 13.53 -1.59
N ARG A 194 -13.26 14.61 -1.75
CA ARG A 194 -12.72 15.91 -2.16
C ARG A 194 -11.71 16.46 -1.17
N GLY A 195 -11.88 16.22 0.13
CA GLY A 195 -10.90 16.58 1.15
C GLY A 195 -9.52 15.99 0.85
N VAL A 196 -9.46 14.71 0.49
CA VAL A 196 -8.21 14.03 0.12
C VAL A 196 -7.59 14.65 -1.14
N PHE A 197 -8.36 14.85 -2.21
CA PHE A 197 -7.86 15.50 -3.41
C PHE A 197 -7.41 16.95 -3.19
N ASN A 198 -8.12 17.70 -2.34
CA ASN A 198 -7.72 19.07 -2.00
C ASN A 198 -6.41 19.10 -1.21
N ASN A 199 -6.18 18.14 -0.31
CA ASN A 199 -4.91 18.04 0.42
C ASN A 199 -3.74 17.82 -0.54
N ILE A 200 -3.91 16.99 -1.58
CA ILE A 200 -2.89 16.78 -2.60
C ILE A 200 -2.73 18.04 -3.46
N ALA A 201 -3.83 18.62 -3.94
CA ALA A 201 -3.81 19.80 -4.79
C ALA A 201 -3.18 21.03 -4.12
N SER A 202 -3.22 21.10 -2.78
CA SER A 202 -2.63 22.19 -1.98
C SER A 202 -1.28 21.83 -1.34
N GLU A 203 -0.76 20.62 -1.60
CA GLU A 203 0.52 20.18 -1.06
C GLU A 203 1.64 21.10 -1.56
N SER A 204 2.38 21.65 -0.61
CA SER A 204 3.40 22.68 -0.86
C SER A 204 4.61 22.53 0.06
N SER A 205 4.74 21.39 0.72
CA SER A 205 5.82 21.13 1.67
C SER A 205 7.18 21.11 0.99
N ARG A 206 8.03 22.07 1.35
CA ARG A 206 9.43 22.14 0.88
C ARG A 206 10.35 21.14 1.58
N SER A 207 9.88 20.49 2.64
CA SER A 207 10.64 19.49 3.40
C SER A 207 10.21 18.07 3.09
N ARG A 208 9.28 17.88 2.15
CA ARG A 208 8.89 16.54 1.69
C ARG A 208 10.08 15.90 1.01
N THR A 209 10.48 14.73 1.49
CA THR A 209 11.59 13.98 0.89
C THR A 209 11.08 13.24 -0.33
N LEU A 210 11.39 13.73 -1.52
CA LEU A 210 11.22 12.96 -2.75
C LEU A 210 12.58 12.35 -3.09
N SER A 211 12.68 11.03 -3.16
CA SER A 211 13.97 10.35 -3.26
C SER A 211 13.97 9.25 -4.32
N CYS A 212 15.03 9.16 -5.11
CA CYS A 212 15.28 8.00 -5.98
C CYS A 212 16.10 6.93 -5.26
N THR A 213 16.55 7.17 -4.03
CA THR A 213 17.46 6.24 -3.34
C THR A 213 16.67 5.13 -2.69
N ASP A 214 16.71 3.93 -3.28
CA ASP A 214 16.10 2.74 -2.71
C ASP A 214 16.81 2.32 -1.42
N THR A 215 16.30 2.83 -0.31
CA THR A 215 16.88 2.76 1.03
C THR A 215 16.50 1.46 1.75
N PHE A 216 15.35 0.89 1.37
CA PHE A 216 14.81 -0.32 1.97
C PHE A 216 14.86 -1.53 1.04
N ARG A 217 15.49 -1.39 -0.13
CA ARG A 217 15.55 -2.43 -1.17
C ARG A 217 14.16 -2.88 -1.61
N ALA A 218 13.23 -1.92 -1.64
CA ALA A 218 11.83 -2.15 -1.96
C ALA A 218 11.53 -1.97 -3.46
N CYS A 219 12.48 -1.47 -4.25
CA CYS A 219 12.36 -1.40 -5.70
C CYS A 219 12.62 -2.77 -6.34
N SER A 220 11.64 -3.66 -6.20
CA SER A 220 11.63 -5.01 -6.77
C SER A 220 10.33 -5.27 -7.50
N SER A 221 10.33 -6.19 -8.49
CA SER A 221 9.17 -6.81 -9.14
C SER A 221 7.88 -5.98 -9.11
N GLY A 222 7.69 -5.13 -10.12
CA GLY A 222 6.50 -4.28 -10.32
C GLY A 222 6.36 -3.10 -9.36
N VAL A 223 7.22 -2.91 -8.34
CA VAL A 223 7.13 -1.73 -7.46
C VAL A 223 7.55 -0.47 -8.23
N ILE A 224 6.58 0.43 -8.40
CA ILE A 224 6.74 1.75 -9.03
C ILE A 224 7.38 2.72 -8.04
N ALA A 225 6.88 2.74 -6.81
CA ALA A 225 7.31 3.65 -5.76
C ALA A 225 6.96 3.10 -4.38
N TYR A 226 7.60 3.62 -3.33
CA TYR A 226 7.18 3.35 -1.96
C TYR A 226 7.37 4.60 -1.08
N THR A 227 6.40 4.96 -0.22
CA THR A 227 6.47 6.09 0.74
C THR A 227 7.38 7.24 0.27
N ILE A 228 7.03 7.95 -0.81
CA ILE A 228 7.76 9.09 -1.41
C ILE A 228 9.18 8.80 -1.97
N TYR A 229 9.53 7.53 -2.15
CA TYR A 229 10.68 7.03 -2.90
C TYR A 229 10.25 6.43 -4.25
N PHE A 230 10.99 6.73 -5.32
CA PHE A 230 10.66 6.34 -6.69
C PHE A 230 11.62 5.27 -7.21
N CYS A 231 11.08 4.19 -7.77
CA CYS A 231 11.83 3.08 -8.33
C CYS A 231 12.10 3.28 -9.83
N SER A 232 12.97 2.47 -10.43
CA SER A 232 13.28 2.59 -11.87
C SER A 232 12.03 2.47 -12.75
N LEU A 233 11.09 1.61 -12.35
CA LEU A 233 9.85 1.37 -13.08
C LEU A 233 9.02 2.66 -13.24
N PHE A 234 9.02 3.54 -12.24
CA PHE A 234 8.35 4.84 -12.32
C PHE A 234 8.72 5.65 -13.56
N PHE A 235 9.99 5.60 -13.98
CA PHE A 235 10.47 6.34 -15.14
C PHE A 235 10.21 5.62 -16.47
N SER A 236 9.75 4.37 -16.44
CA SER A 236 9.41 3.57 -17.63
C SER A 236 7.92 3.38 -17.86
N GLU A 237 7.07 3.54 -16.83
CA GLU A 237 5.62 3.32 -16.92
C GLU A 237 4.91 4.28 -17.91
N VAL A 238 5.44 5.48 -18.14
CA VAL A 238 4.77 6.46 -19.00
C VAL A 238 5.77 7.50 -19.54
N PRO A 239 5.62 7.97 -20.79
CA PRO A 239 6.33 9.16 -21.26
C PRO A 239 6.11 10.30 -20.28
N SER A 240 7.12 11.15 -20.07
CA SER A 240 7.13 12.17 -19.01
C SER A 240 5.98 13.18 -19.02
N THR A 241 5.17 13.21 -20.08
CA THR A 241 3.93 13.99 -20.19
C THR A 241 2.72 13.36 -19.50
N ASN A 242 2.82 12.11 -19.04
CA ASN A 242 1.73 11.32 -18.47
C ASN A 242 2.14 10.66 -17.12
N LEU A 243 3.21 11.14 -16.48
CA LEU A 243 3.76 10.53 -15.25
C LEU A 243 2.82 10.80 -14.06
N CYS A 244 1.83 9.92 -13.88
CA CYS A 244 0.87 10.03 -12.79
C CYS A 244 1.48 9.65 -11.42
N CYS A 245 1.33 10.53 -10.43
CA CYS A 245 2.02 10.45 -9.13
C CYS A 245 1.10 10.48 -7.89
N GLY A 246 -0.23 10.39 -8.07
CA GLY A 246 -1.22 10.65 -7.02
C GLY A 246 -1.07 9.75 -5.78
N THR A 247 -0.73 8.47 -5.97
CA THR A 247 -0.69 7.46 -4.90
C THR A 247 0.27 7.84 -3.77
N THR A 248 1.51 8.21 -4.11
CA THR A 248 2.52 8.58 -3.10
C THR A 248 2.14 9.81 -2.28
N LEU A 249 1.46 10.77 -2.90
CA LEU A 249 0.98 11.97 -2.22
C LEU A 249 -0.23 11.68 -1.33
N THR A 250 -1.14 10.78 -1.72
CA THR A 250 -2.29 10.41 -0.86
C THR A 250 -1.83 9.88 0.50
N TYR A 251 -0.78 9.04 0.53
CA TYR A 251 -0.20 8.55 1.78
C TYR A 251 0.32 9.72 2.63
N ALA A 252 1.05 10.63 1.97
CA ALA A 252 1.80 11.70 2.61
C ALA A 252 0.94 12.86 3.13
N THR A 253 -0.19 13.13 2.49
CA THR A 253 -1.09 14.26 2.82
C THR A 253 -2.35 13.82 3.57
N SER A 254 -2.78 12.57 3.37
CA SER A 254 -4.12 12.12 3.78
C SER A 254 -4.11 10.77 4.48
N GLY A 255 -2.96 10.10 4.59
CA GLY A 255 -2.81 8.89 5.40
C GLY A 255 -3.57 7.67 4.86
N THR A 256 -3.87 7.62 3.56
CA THR A 256 -4.41 6.43 2.89
C THR A 256 -3.53 5.20 3.12
N ASP A 257 -4.06 4.01 2.91
CA ASP A 257 -3.39 2.72 3.09
C ASP A 257 -3.43 1.89 1.80
N ASP A 258 -2.62 0.83 1.80
CA ASP A 258 -2.64 -0.20 0.77
C ASP A 258 -3.57 -1.32 1.20
N VAL A 259 -4.84 -1.25 0.79
CA VAL A 259 -5.83 -2.28 1.14
C VAL A 259 -5.79 -3.41 0.11
N ILE A 260 -5.67 -3.04 -1.16
CA ILE A 260 -5.59 -3.94 -2.30
C ILE A 260 -4.98 -3.19 -3.49
N TYR A 261 -4.56 -3.93 -4.51
CA TYR A 261 -4.01 -3.35 -5.74
C TYR A 261 -4.82 -3.76 -6.96
N GLY A 262 -4.94 -2.84 -7.91
CA GLY A 262 -5.49 -3.11 -9.24
C GLY A 262 -6.96 -2.72 -9.36
N CYS A 263 -7.30 -2.13 -10.51
CA CYS A 263 -8.57 -1.46 -10.75
C CYS A 263 -9.82 -2.30 -10.42
N ALA A 264 -9.88 -3.55 -10.88
CA ALA A 264 -11.02 -4.42 -10.63
C ALA A 264 -11.19 -4.73 -9.13
N SER A 265 -10.08 -4.86 -8.41
CA SER A 265 -10.07 -5.11 -6.97
C SER A 265 -10.46 -3.86 -6.19
N ASP A 266 -9.96 -2.69 -6.57
CA ASP A 266 -10.29 -1.38 -5.98
C ASP A 266 -11.79 -1.08 -6.04
N GLN A 267 -12.42 -1.38 -7.17
CA GLN A 267 -13.86 -1.19 -7.38
C GLN A 267 -14.72 -2.17 -6.59
N ALA A 268 -14.17 -3.36 -6.25
CA ALA A 268 -14.87 -4.40 -5.49
C ALA A 268 -14.78 -4.22 -3.96
N LEU A 269 -13.95 -3.29 -3.48
CA LEU A 269 -13.84 -2.98 -2.06
C LEU A 269 -15.15 -2.42 -1.47
N SER A 270 -15.34 -2.61 -0.16
CA SER A 270 -16.39 -1.89 0.58
C SER A 270 -16.12 -0.38 0.59
N ASP A 271 -17.15 0.44 0.71
CA ASP A 271 -17.04 1.91 0.81
C ASP A 271 -16.00 2.37 1.84
N ALA A 272 -15.96 1.68 2.99
CA ALA A 272 -15.04 1.97 4.08
C ALA A 272 -13.56 1.72 3.69
N ASN A 273 -13.32 0.72 2.84
CA ASN A 273 -12.00 0.37 2.32
C ASN A 273 -11.64 1.22 1.10
N GLN A 274 -12.58 1.47 0.19
CA GLN A 274 -12.39 2.31 -1.00
C GLN A 274 -11.89 3.71 -0.63
N ARG A 275 -12.46 4.33 0.40
CA ARG A 275 -12.06 5.68 0.82
C ARG A 275 -10.66 5.74 1.45
N ILE A 276 -10.14 4.63 1.96
CA ILE A 276 -8.81 4.57 2.59
C ILE A 276 -7.75 3.98 1.65
N ASN A 277 -8.14 3.23 0.62
CA ASN A 277 -7.22 2.61 -0.33
C ASN A 277 -6.61 3.68 -1.23
N ALA A 278 -5.27 3.74 -1.31
CA ALA A 278 -4.59 4.75 -2.11
C ALA A 278 -4.79 4.57 -3.62
N ASP A 279 -4.88 3.33 -4.09
CA ASP A 279 -5.01 3.02 -5.52
C ASP A 279 -6.35 3.53 -6.09
N ASN A 280 -7.44 3.50 -5.31
CA ASN A 280 -8.71 4.13 -5.67
C ASN A 280 -8.58 5.62 -6.03
N TYR A 281 -7.68 6.37 -5.37
CA TYR A 281 -7.44 7.78 -5.70
C TYR A 281 -6.60 7.96 -6.96
N ASN A 282 -5.66 7.07 -7.21
CA ASN A 282 -4.80 7.09 -8.39
C ASN A 282 -5.60 6.76 -9.65
N VAL A 283 -6.33 5.65 -9.64
CA VAL A 283 -7.12 5.19 -10.78
C VAL A 283 -8.25 6.17 -11.12
N TYR A 284 -8.91 6.75 -10.10
CA TYR A 284 -9.96 7.75 -10.33
C TYR A 284 -9.46 9.00 -11.06
N GLN A 285 -8.24 9.47 -10.77
CA GLN A 285 -7.65 10.63 -11.44
C GLN A 285 -7.36 10.33 -12.92
N ASN A 286 -6.92 9.11 -13.22
CA ASN A 286 -6.46 8.72 -14.55
C ASN A 286 -7.62 8.25 -15.44
N THR A 287 -8.76 7.86 -14.85
CA THR A 287 -9.92 7.27 -15.55
C THR A 287 -9.58 6.03 -16.39
N GLN A 288 -8.40 5.46 -16.18
CA GLN A 288 -7.88 4.29 -16.89
C GLN A 288 -7.62 3.21 -15.85
N CYS A 289 -8.43 2.15 -15.93
CA CYS A 289 -7.83 0.85 -16.16
C CYS A 289 -7.79 0.64 -17.69
#